data_AF-A0A9X4BG45-F1
#
_entry.id   AF-A0A9X4BG45-F1
#
_cell.length_a   1.000
_cell.length_b   1.000
_cell.length_c   1.000
_cell.angle_alpha   90.00
_cell.angle_beta   90.00
_cell.angle_gamma   90.00
#
_symmetry.space_group_name_H-M   'P 1'
#
loop_
_entity.id
_entity.type
_entity.pdbx_description
1 polymer ?
#
loop_
_entity_poly.entity_id
_entity_poly.type
_entity_poly.pdbx_seq_one_letter_code
_entity_poly.pdbx_strand_id
1 'polypeptide(L)'
;MIRSLGTLRYSPALRAGVHTRRDGGTTRWWLIVDCDPELGRYLRHLYTIEKRRTRTLQAPLWGPHISVIRGEEPHDVRAWGELDGATIEFDYAPNARETDGYVWYPVECAAMLDLRERLGLAREPSPALHLTIGNARYIR
;
A
#
# COMPACT_ATOMS: atom_id res chain seq x y z
N MET A 1 5.80 15.90 -7.93
CA MET A 1 5.70 14.82 -6.93
C MET A 1 5.58 15.43 -5.54
N ILE A 2 4.96 14.74 -4.60
CA ILE A 2 4.87 15.15 -3.19
C ILE A 2 5.55 14.06 -2.34
N ARG A 3 6.42 14.48 -1.43
CA ARG A 3 7.20 13.57 -0.58
C ARG A 3 6.44 13.18 0.68
N SER A 4 6.60 11.94 1.11
CA SER A 4 6.09 11.42 2.38
C SER A 4 7.01 10.35 2.95
N LEU A 5 6.76 10.01 4.21
CA LEU A 5 7.38 8.89 4.92
C LEU A 5 6.36 7.76 5.11
N GLY A 6 6.88 6.55 5.32
CA GLY A 6 6.11 5.41 5.78
C GLY A 6 6.99 4.36 6.45
N THR A 7 6.35 3.36 7.04
CA THR A 7 7.01 2.30 7.82
C THR A 7 6.83 0.96 7.12
N LEU A 8 7.91 0.22 6.95
CA LEU A 8 7.86 -1.12 6.37
C LEU A 8 7.21 -2.09 7.35
N ARG A 9 6.27 -2.88 6.85
CA ARG A 9 5.66 -3.98 7.61
C ARG A 9 5.61 -5.25 6.77
N TYR A 10 6.29 -6.28 7.27
CA TYR A 10 6.39 -7.58 6.65
C TYR A 10 5.28 -8.51 7.17
N SER A 11 4.73 -9.30 6.25
CA SER A 11 3.61 -10.22 6.48
C SER A 11 2.52 -9.63 7.38
N PRO A 12 1.96 -8.44 7.07
CA PRO A 12 1.02 -7.75 7.94
C PRO A 12 -0.19 -8.63 8.29
N ALA A 13 -0.48 -8.76 9.58
CA ALA A 13 -1.67 -9.47 10.02
C ALA A 13 -2.95 -8.72 9.61
N LEU A 14 -4.00 -9.46 9.26
CA LEU A 14 -5.32 -8.91 8.90
C LEU A 14 -6.09 -8.45 10.15
N ARG A 15 -5.91 -9.20 11.24
CA ARG A 15 -6.43 -8.99 12.60
C ARG A 15 -5.41 -9.61 13.57
N ALA A 16 -5.55 -9.40 14.88
CA ALA A 16 -4.62 -9.93 15.89
C ALA A 16 -4.20 -11.39 15.61
N GLY A 17 -2.98 -11.58 15.09
CA GLY A 17 -2.39 -12.88 14.74
C GLY A 17 -2.96 -13.62 13.52
N VAL A 18 -3.92 -13.06 12.79
CA VAL A 18 -4.58 -13.74 11.66
C VAL A 18 -3.94 -13.35 10.33
N HIS A 19 -3.31 -14.32 9.67
CA HIS A 19 -2.70 -14.14 8.34
C HIS A 19 -3.52 -14.70 7.19
N THR A 20 -4.50 -15.58 7.47
CA THR A 20 -5.35 -16.21 6.46
C THR A 20 -6.44 -15.25 5.98
N ARG A 21 -6.50 -15.03 4.67
CA ARG A 21 -7.47 -14.20 3.98
C ARG A 21 -8.78 -14.97 3.77
N ARG A 22 -9.88 -14.24 3.56
CA ARG A 22 -11.23 -14.82 3.35
C ARG A 22 -11.35 -15.67 2.09
N ASP A 23 -10.50 -15.42 1.10
CA ASP A 23 -10.42 -16.14 -0.16
C ASP A 23 -9.49 -17.39 -0.09
N GLY A 24 -9.03 -17.76 1.12
CA GLY A 24 -8.10 -18.87 1.32
C GLY A 24 -6.63 -18.51 1.11
N GLY A 25 -6.31 -17.28 0.67
CA GLY A 25 -4.95 -16.79 0.56
C GLY A 25 -4.29 -16.52 1.92
N THR A 26 -3.02 -16.12 1.90
CA THR A 26 -2.27 -15.72 3.11
C THR A 26 -1.60 -14.36 2.90
N THR A 27 -1.35 -13.66 4.00
CA THR A 27 -0.51 -12.46 4.05
C THR A 27 0.96 -12.79 4.23
N ARG A 28 1.32 -14.09 4.28
CA ARG A 28 2.72 -14.53 4.19
C ARG A 28 3.33 -13.99 2.89
N TRP A 29 4.53 -13.44 3.00
CA TRP A 29 5.26 -12.79 1.89
C TRP A 29 4.61 -11.51 1.36
N TRP A 30 3.77 -10.84 2.17
CA TRP A 30 3.36 -9.48 1.86
C TRP A 30 4.34 -8.49 2.47
N LEU A 31 4.71 -7.47 1.69
CA LEU A 31 5.44 -6.32 2.19
C LEU A 31 4.63 -5.08 1.85
N ILE A 32 4.27 -4.32 2.87
CA ILE A 32 3.62 -3.03 2.71
C ILE A 32 4.46 -1.91 3.33
N VAL A 33 4.27 -0.71 2.82
CA VAL A 33 4.67 0.52 3.51
C VAL A 33 3.41 1.13 4.10
N ASP A 34 3.30 1.10 5.43
CA ASP A 34 2.26 1.82 6.16
C ASP A 34 2.53 3.32 6.06
N CYS A 35 1.56 4.07 5.54
CA CYS A 35 1.67 5.52 5.44
C CYS A 35 1.02 6.18 6.65
N ASP A 36 1.32 7.47 6.86
CA ASP A 36 0.68 8.27 7.89
C ASP A 36 -0.86 8.21 7.76
N PRO A 37 -1.59 7.77 8.81
CA PRO A 37 -3.05 7.76 8.81
C PRO A 37 -3.67 9.12 8.46
N GLU A 38 -3.02 10.22 8.85
CA GLU A 38 -3.45 11.59 8.60
C GLU A 38 -3.32 11.97 7.13
N LEU A 39 -2.28 11.48 6.44
CA LEU A 39 -2.18 11.61 4.98
C LEU A 39 -3.38 10.94 4.31
N GLY A 40 -3.72 9.71 4.71
CA GLY A 40 -4.89 9.02 4.19
C GLY A 40 -6.20 9.76 4.45
N ARG A 41 -6.37 10.32 5.66
CA ARG A 41 -7.55 11.12 6.03
C ARG A 41 -7.65 12.38 5.18
N TYR A 42 -6.53 13.09 5.00
CA TYR A 42 -6.43 14.29 4.18
C TYR A 42 -6.78 14.00 2.71
N LEU A 43 -6.15 13.00 2.10
CA LEU A 43 -6.38 12.67 0.69
C LEU A 43 -7.80 12.18 0.42
N ARG A 44 -8.42 11.43 1.35
CA ARG A 44 -9.85 11.07 1.26
C ARG A 44 -10.76 12.30 1.36
N HIS A 45 -10.41 13.27 2.22
CA HIS A 45 -11.18 14.51 2.33
C HIS A 45 -11.12 15.34 1.05
N LEU A 46 -9.93 15.48 0.46
CA LEU A 46 -9.75 16.13 -0.84
C LEU A 46 -10.59 15.46 -1.93
N TYR A 47 -10.57 14.12 -1.98
CA TYR A 47 -11.40 13.35 -2.91
C TYR A 47 -12.90 13.65 -2.73
N THR A 48 -13.40 13.70 -1.50
CA THR A 48 -14.80 14.06 -1.25
C THR A 48 -15.13 15.48 -1.71
N ILE A 49 -14.22 16.45 -1.56
CA ILE A 49 -14.41 17.81 -2.09
C ILE A 49 -14.43 17.79 -3.62
N GLU A 50 -13.47 17.11 -4.25
CA GLU A 50 -13.35 16.96 -5.71
C GLU A 50 -14.64 16.36 -6.31
N LYS A 51 -15.23 15.37 -5.64
CA LYS A 51 -16.51 14.76 -6.01
C LYS A 51 -17.73 15.54 -5.52
N ARG A 52 -17.59 16.81 -5.16
CA ARG A 52 -18.70 17.69 -4.72
C ARG A 52 -19.53 17.08 -3.59
N ARG A 53 -18.88 16.31 -2.71
CA ARG A 53 -19.46 15.61 -1.56
C ARG A 53 -20.51 14.55 -1.91
N THR A 54 -20.59 14.09 -3.16
CA THR A 54 -21.51 13.01 -3.57
C THR A 54 -20.89 11.62 -3.41
N ARG A 55 -19.57 11.55 -3.20
CA ARG A 55 -18.82 10.30 -3.01
C ARG A 55 -17.88 10.41 -1.81
N THR A 56 -17.82 9.35 -1.03
CA THR A 56 -16.90 9.13 0.08
C THR A 56 -16.15 7.82 -0.13
N LEU A 57 -15.03 7.66 0.56
CA LEU A 57 -14.20 6.47 0.48
C LEU A 57 -14.18 5.76 1.83
N GLN A 58 -14.40 4.44 1.80
CA GLN A 58 -14.08 3.59 2.94
C GLN A 58 -12.57 3.43 3.07
N ALA A 59 -12.05 3.55 4.29
CA ALA A 59 -10.63 3.38 4.54
C ALA A 59 -10.19 1.93 4.25
N PRO A 60 -8.97 1.70 3.73
CA PRO A 60 -8.45 0.35 3.53
C PRO A 60 -8.25 -0.37 4.86
N LEU A 61 -8.23 -1.71 4.84
CA LEU A 61 -8.08 -2.56 6.04
C LEU A 61 -6.84 -2.19 6.89
N TRP A 62 -5.72 -1.93 6.24
CA TRP A 62 -4.46 -1.55 6.89
C TRP A 62 -4.26 -0.03 6.99
N GLY A 63 -5.28 0.77 6.70
CA GLY A 63 -5.12 2.20 6.50
C GLY A 63 -4.45 2.54 5.16
N PRO A 64 -4.02 3.79 4.95
CA PRO A 64 -3.29 4.17 3.74
C PRO A 64 -1.96 3.42 3.66
N HIS A 65 -1.71 2.74 2.55
CA HIS A 65 -0.49 1.92 2.40
C HIS A 65 -0.09 1.77 0.94
N ILE A 66 1.16 1.35 0.74
CA ILE A 66 1.72 0.94 -0.54
C ILE A 66 2.03 -0.54 -0.47
N SER A 67 1.45 -1.34 -1.38
CA SER A 67 1.80 -2.77 -1.49
C SER A 67 3.05 -2.93 -2.35
N VAL A 68 4.17 -3.29 -1.73
CA VAL A 68 5.46 -3.51 -2.39
C VAL A 68 5.57 -4.94 -2.92
N ILE A 69 5.20 -5.93 -2.10
CA ILE A 69 5.18 -7.37 -2.46
C ILE A 69 3.82 -7.94 -2.06
N ARG A 70 3.20 -8.73 -2.95
CA ARG A 70 1.81 -9.21 -2.79
C ARG A 70 1.72 -10.73 -2.76
N GLY A 71 2.48 -11.35 -1.85
CA GLY A 71 2.49 -12.80 -1.68
C GLY A 71 3.45 -13.53 -2.63
N GLU A 72 4.31 -12.79 -3.34
CA GLU A 72 5.42 -13.35 -4.10
C GLU A 72 6.48 -13.83 -3.09
N GLU A 73 6.77 -15.13 -3.10
CA GLU A 73 7.80 -15.68 -2.22
C GLU A 73 9.19 -15.19 -2.66
N PRO A 74 9.98 -14.56 -1.76
CA PRO A 74 11.32 -14.12 -2.10
C PRO A 74 12.22 -15.33 -2.38
N HIS A 75 13.11 -15.21 -3.37
CA HIS A 75 14.11 -16.25 -3.64
C HIS A 75 15.13 -16.32 -2.50
N ASP A 76 15.50 -15.17 -1.93
CA ASP A 76 16.30 -15.10 -0.72
C ASP A 76 15.42 -14.91 0.52
N VAL A 77 14.94 -16.03 1.06
CA VAL A 77 14.10 -16.05 2.27
C VAL A 77 14.87 -15.58 3.52
N ARG A 78 16.20 -15.66 3.53
CA ARG A 78 16.99 -15.27 4.72
C ARG A 78 17.01 -13.76 4.92
N ALA A 79 16.95 -13.00 3.82
CA ALA A 79 16.85 -11.55 3.83
C ALA A 79 15.42 -11.03 4.13
N TRP A 80 14.43 -11.92 4.25
CA TRP A 80 13.06 -11.51 4.51
C TRP A 80 12.88 -10.99 5.94
N GLY A 81 12.32 -9.78 6.06
CA GLY A 81 12.03 -9.15 7.35
C GLY A 81 13.17 -8.35 7.98
N GLU A 82 14.34 -8.27 7.33
CA GLU A 82 15.50 -7.51 7.85
C GLU A 82 15.21 -6.03 8.09
N LEU A 83 14.28 -5.45 7.32
CA LEU A 83 13.92 -4.03 7.39
C LEU A 83 12.55 -3.80 8.05
N ASP A 84 12.01 -4.77 8.79
CA ASP A 84 10.70 -4.61 9.44
C ASP A 84 10.75 -3.45 10.46
N GLY A 85 9.73 -2.58 10.41
CA GLY A 85 9.68 -1.36 11.23
C GLY A 85 10.58 -0.22 10.74
N ALA A 86 11.38 -0.39 9.69
CA ALA A 86 12.20 0.68 9.15
C ALA A 86 11.34 1.77 8.50
N THR A 87 11.79 3.03 8.60
CA THR A 87 11.16 4.16 7.91
C THR A 87 11.74 4.33 6.51
N ILE A 88 10.89 4.64 5.54
CA ILE A 88 11.30 4.92 4.16
C ILE A 88 10.66 6.19 3.61
N GLU A 89 11.41 6.89 2.77
CA GLU A 89 10.91 7.99 1.96
C GLU A 89 10.32 7.49 0.64
N PHE A 90 9.21 8.09 0.23
CA PHE A 90 8.63 7.88 -1.08
C PHE A 90 8.00 9.16 -1.61
N ASP A 91 7.82 9.21 -2.92
CA ASP A 91 7.17 10.30 -3.63
C ASP A 91 5.86 9.78 -4.24
N TYR A 92 4.79 10.56 -4.14
CA TYR A 92 3.52 10.24 -4.80
C TYR A 92 3.07 11.36 -5.75
N ALA A 93 2.37 10.98 -6.81
CA ALA A 93 1.80 11.94 -7.75
C ALA A 93 0.60 12.67 -7.10
N PRO A 94 0.33 13.94 -7.45
CA PRO A 94 -0.75 14.71 -6.82
C PRO A 94 -2.16 14.33 -7.30
N ASN A 95 -2.27 13.54 -8.36
CA ASN A 95 -3.54 13.20 -9.00
C ASN A 95 -3.96 11.78 -8.64
N ALA A 96 -5.15 11.65 -8.06
CA ALA A 96 -5.74 10.35 -7.77
C ALA A 96 -6.10 9.62 -9.07
N ARG A 97 -5.97 8.29 -9.05
CA ARG A 97 -6.48 7.38 -10.06
C ARG A 97 -7.54 6.50 -9.43
N GLU A 98 -8.47 6.03 -10.25
CA GLU A 98 -9.54 5.14 -9.82
C GLU A 98 -9.54 3.89 -10.72
N THR A 99 -9.57 2.71 -10.10
CA THR A 99 -9.67 1.43 -10.82
C THR A 99 -10.52 0.50 -9.99
N ASP A 100 -11.60 -0.03 -10.57
CA ASP A 100 -12.54 -0.92 -9.87
C ASP A 100 -13.05 -0.36 -8.53
N GLY A 101 -13.25 0.96 -8.48
CA GLY A 101 -13.69 1.69 -7.29
C GLY A 101 -12.60 1.88 -6.22
N TYR A 102 -11.40 1.33 -6.38
CA TYR A 102 -10.26 1.68 -5.55
C TYR A 102 -9.66 2.99 -6.00
N VAL A 103 -9.44 3.90 -5.06
CA VAL A 103 -8.82 5.20 -5.30
C VAL A 103 -7.41 5.20 -4.73
N TRP A 104 -6.45 5.59 -5.55
CA TRP A 104 -5.03 5.46 -5.25
C TRP A 104 -4.19 6.54 -5.96
N TYR A 105 -2.98 6.78 -5.47
CA TYR A 105 -2.02 7.70 -6.08
C TYR A 105 -0.79 6.92 -6.56
N PRO A 106 -0.30 7.15 -7.79
CA PRO A 106 0.97 6.60 -8.25
C PRO A 106 2.12 6.94 -7.31
N VAL A 107 3.02 5.98 -7.06
CA VAL A 107 4.17 6.15 -6.17
C VAL A 107 5.48 5.85 -6.89
N GLU A 108 6.48 6.68 -6.62
CA GLU A 108 7.88 6.46 -6.96
C GLU A 108 8.65 6.21 -5.67
N CYS A 109 9.33 5.06 -5.59
CA CYS A 109 10.18 4.70 -4.45
C CYS A 109 11.28 3.75 -4.89
N ALA A 110 12.41 4.30 -5.31
CA ALA A 110 13.54 3.51 -5.83
C ALA A 110 14.02 2.46 -4.83
N ALA A 111 14.10 2.82 -3.54
CA ALA A 111 14.52 1.90 -2.48
C ALA A 111 13.64 0.64 -2.36
N MET A 112 12.32 0.76 -2.59
CA MET A 112 11.42 -0.40 -2.56
C MET A 112 11.54 -1.27 -3.81
N LEU A 113 11.84 -0.66 -4.96
CA LEU A 113 12.14 -1.41 -6.19
C LEU A 113 13.48 -2.15 -6.09
N ASP A 114 14.50 -1.50 -5.52
CA ASP A 114 15.81 -2.12 -5.27
C ASP A 114 15.68 -3.27 -4.26
N LEU A 115 14.84 -3.11 -3.23
CA LEU A 115 14.55 -4.17 -2.27
C LEU A 115 13.90 -5.39 -2.93
N ARG A 116 12.98 -5.19 -3.89
CA ARG A 116 12.37 -6.30 -4.65
C ARG A 116 13.43 -7.11 -5.40
N GLU A 117 14.35 -6.44 -6.11
CA GLU A 117 15.44 -7.12 -6.81
C GLU A 117 16.39 -7.83 -5.87
N ARG A 118 16.74 -7.20 -4.73
CA ARG A 118 17.56 -7.83 -3.68
C ARG A 118 16.95 -9.13 -3.16
N LEU A 119 15.62 -9.18 -3.05
CA LEU A 119 14.87 -10.38 -2.64
C LEU A 119 14.69 -11.39 -3.79
N GLY A 120 15.23 -11.11 -4.97
CA GLY A 120 15.15 -11.95 -6.17
C GLY A 120 13.84 -11.85 -6.95
N LEU A 121 13.01 -10.83 -6.66
CA LEU A 121 11.74 -10.60 -7.35
C LEU A 121 11.92 -9.68 -8.56
N ALA A 122 10.93 -9.69 -9.45
CA ALA A 122 10.87 -8.71 -10.54
C ALA A 122 10.81 -7.28 -9.96
N ARG A 123 11.68 -6.39 -10.47
CA ARG A 123 11.80 -5.00 -10.00
C ARG A 123 10.45 -4.29 -9.95
N GLU A 124 9.76 -4.26 -11.09
CA GLU A 124 8.48 -3.58 -11.23
C GLU A 124 7.32 -4.51 -10.85
N PRO A 125 6.58 -4.22 -9.77
CA PRO A 125 5.40 -5.00 -9.42
C PRO A 125 4.26 -4.73 -10.42
N SER A 126 3.36 -5.70 -10.61
CA SER A 126 2.11 -5.52 -11.37
C SER A 126 0.89 -5.76 -10.48
N PRO A 127 0.06 -4.74 -10.18
CA PRO A 127 0.21 -3.32 -10.54
C PRO A 127 1.44 -2.64 -9.91
N ALA A 128 1.88 -1.55 -10.55
CA ALA A 128 2.99 -0.70 -10.09
C ALA A 128 2.74 -0.14 -8.68
N LEU A 129 3.77 0.40 -8.03
CA LEU A 129 3.65 0.97 -6.69
C LEU A 129 2.59 2.09 -6.66
N HIS A 130 1.69 2.00 -5.69
CA HIS A 130 0.62 2.98 -5.52
C HIS A 130 0.19 3.06 -4.05
N LEU A 131 -0.13 4.28 -3.62
CA LEU A 131 -0.71 4.59 -2.32
C LEU A 131 -2.23 4.43 -2.42
N THR A 132 -2.78 3.36 -1.87
CA THR A 132 -4.24 3.16 -1.81
C THR A 132 -4.82 3.97 -0.66
N ILE A 133 -5.80 4.83 -0.94
CA ILE A 133 -6.42 5.70 0.09
C ILE A 133 -7.83 5.27 0.48
N GLY A 134 -8.48 4.44 -0.33
CA GLY A 134 -9.79 3.88 0.01
C GLY A 134 -10.55 3.28 -1.17
N ASN A 135 -11.74 2.78 -0.88
CA ASN A 135 -12.65 2.20 -1.86
C ASN A 135 -13.97 2.99 -1.89
N ALA A 136 -14.45 3.32 -3.10
CA ALA A 136 -15.70 4.03 -3.37
C ALA A 136 -16.89 3.10 -3.57
N ARG A 137 -16.68 1.78 -3.68
CA ARG A 137 -17.74 0.78 -3.67
C ARG A 137 -18.31 0.72 -2.26
N TYR A 138 -19.63 0.73 -2.17
CA TYR A 138 -20.42 0.70 -0.93
C TYR A 138 -20.42 2.01 -0.12
N ILE A 139 -21.03 3.04 -0.70
CA ILE A 139 -21.76 4.04 0.08
C ILE A 139 -23.20 3.51 0.16
N ARG A 140 -23.59 2.96 1.31
CA ARG A 140 -25.01 2.85 1.69
C ARG A 140 -25.42 4.15 2.35
#